data_AF-A0A1Q3N795-F1
#
_entry.id   AF-A0A1Q3N795-F1
#
_cell.length_a   1.000
_cell.length_b   1.000
_cell.length_c   1.000
_cell.angle_alpha   90.00
_cell.angle_beta   90.00
_cell.angle_gamma   90.00
#
_symmetry.space_group_name_H-M   'P 1'
#
loop_
_entity.id
_entity.type
_entity.pdbx_description
1 polymer ?
#
loop_
_entity_poly.entity_id
_entity_poly.type
_entity_poly.pdbx_seq_one_letter_code
_entity_poly.pdbx_strand_id
1 'polypeptide(L)'
;MGSVNTKSFVLLLSQMSPKSLISGSKITLSSVLKDYNRNEFHHIYPKAYVSKLDKIEFDVNCLANFCILSRADNKKIDCKKPSDYRKEYLPDNATEILNSNLIDESKLIADNFNEFVENRAKSLVDYINKLV
;
A
#
# COMPACT_ATOMS: atom_id res chain seq x y z
N MET A 1 9.88 -11.03 -6.84
CA MET A 1 8.70 -10.31 -7.40
C MET A 1 8.83 -10.16 -8.91
N GLY A 2 8.23 -11.07 -9.66
CA GLY A 2 8.26 -11.08 -11.13
C GLY A 2 7.13 -11.93 -11.74
N SER A 3 6.08 -12.21 -10.97
CA SER A 3 4.99 -13.09 -11.37
C SER A 3 3.85 -12.31 -12.02
N VAL A 4 3.02 -13.03 -12.79
CA VAL A 4 1.76 -12.53 -13.39
C VAL A 4 0.88 -11.85 -12.33
N ASN A 5 0.82 -12.40 -11.11
CA ASN A 5 0.00 -11.88 -10.02
C ASN A 5 0.37 -10.45 -9.62
N THR A 6 1.67 -10.11 -9.59
CA THR A 6 2.09 -8.74 -9.31
C THR A 6 1.67 -7.80 -10.45
N LYS A 7 1.76 -8.24 -11.71
CA LYS A 7 1.30 -7.41 -12.86
C LYS A 7 -0.21 -7.15 -12.81
N SER A 8 -1.02 -8.18 -12.55
CA SER A 8 -2.48 -8.04 -12.40
C SER A 8 -2.85 -7.12 -11.25
N PHE A 9 -2.14 -7.24 -10.11
CA PHE A 9 -2.33 -6.36 -8.96
C PHE A 9 -2.00 -4.90 -9.27
N VAL A 10 -0.92 -4.64 -10.01
CA VAL A 10 -0.55 -3.29 -10.44
C VAL A 10 -1.61 -2.68 -11.35
N LEU A 11 -2.13 -3.45 -12.30
CA LEU A 11 -3.20 -2.98 -13.18
C LEU A 11 -4.48 -2.67 -12.40
N LEU A 12 -4.81 -3.51 -11.42
CA LEU A 12 -5.93 -3.25 -10.51
C LEU A 12 -5.74 -1.94 -9.73
N LEU A 13 -4.58 -1.76 -9.09
CA LEU A 13 -4.28 -0.51 -8.37
C LEU A 13 -4.38 0.69 -9.31
N SER A 14 -3.93 0.54 -10.55
CA SER A 14 -3.96 1.60 -11.56
C SER A 14 -5.39 2.04 -11.93
N GLN A 15 -6.36 1.11 -11.94
CA GLN A 15 -7.77 1.42 -12.21
C GLN A 15 -8.38 2.35 -11.14
N MET A 16 -7.83 2.34 -9.92
CA MET A 16 -8.36 3.13 -8.80
C MET A 16 -7.85 4.59 -8.77
N SER A 17 -7.09 5.01 -9.79
CA SER A 17 -6.42 6.33 -9.83
C SER A 17 -5.68 6.63 -8.51
N PRO A 18 -4.74 5.75 -8.11
CA PRO A 18 -4.19 5.77 -6.77
C PRO A 18 -3.44 7.08 -6.57
N LYS A 19 -3.69 7.72 -5.43
CA LYS A 19 -2.90 8.85 -4.97
C LYS A 19 -1.68 8.31 -4.22
N SER A 20 -0.54 9.01 -4.32
CA SER A 20 0.62 8.70 -3.48
C SER A 20 0.18 8.68 -2.02
N LEU A 21 0.46 7.57 -1.32
CA LEU A 21 -0.06 7.34 0.03
C LEU A 21 0.35 8.45 1.03
N ILE A 22 1.50 9.10 0.82
CA ILE A 22 1.96 10.21 1.66
C ILE A 22 1.51 11.56 1.11
N SER A 23 1.92 11.91 -0.11
CA SER A 23 1.74 13.26 -0.64
C SER A 23 0.36 13.53 -1.24
N GLY A 24 -0.47 12.50 -1.46
CA GLY A 24 -1.75 12.63 -2.13
C GLY A 24 -1.64 13.00 -3.62
N SER A 25 -0.42 13.12 -4.16
CA SER A 25 -0.18 13.49 -5.55
C SER A 25 -0.73 12.41 -6.48
N LYS A 26 -1.29 12.82 -7.63
CA LYS A 26 -1.68 11.88 -8.68
C LYS A 26 -0.44 11.12 -9.16
N ILE A 27 -0.53 9.80 -9.18
CA ILE A 27 0.50 8.96 -9.73
C ILE A 27 0.31 8.89 -11.26
N THR A 28 1.37 9.18 -12.01
CA THR A 28 1.37 9.01 -13.45
C THR A 28 1.53 7.53 -13.79
N LEU A 29 0.40 6.87 -14.06
CA LEU A 29 0.36 5.43 -14.35
C LEU A 29 1.19 5.03 -15.57
N SER A 30 1.39 5.93 -16.53
CA SER A 30 2.21 5.65 -17.70
C SER A 30 3.69 5.41 -17.36
N SER A 31 4.26 6.05 -16.34
CA SER A 31 5.64 5.76 -15.92
C SER A 31 5.74 4.44 -15.13
N VAL A 32 4.72 4.13 -14.33
CA VAL A 32 4.65 2.88 -13.55
C VAL A 32 4.49 1.66 -14.47
N LEU A 33 3.64 1.77 -15.51
CA LEU A 33 3.31 0.67 -16.41
C LEU A 33 4.33 0.47 -17.53
N LYS A 34 4.95 1.54 -18.06
CA LYS A 34 5.82 1.48 -19.25
C LYS A 34 7.14 0.76 -18.97
N ASP A 35 7.70 0.93 -17.77
CA ASP A 35 8.98 0.30 -17.39
C ASP A 35 8.81 -0.84 -16.37
N TYR A 36 7.57 -1.16 -15.97
CA TYR A 36 7.31 -1.98 -14.78
C TYR A 36 8.22 -1.52 -13.63
N ASN A 37 8.26 -0.19 -13.41
CA ASN A 37 9.29 0.44 -12.60
C ASN A 37 9.11 -0.01 -11.14
N ARG A 38 9.79 -1.10 -10.79
CA ARG A 38 9.73 -1.72 -9.46
C ARG A 38 10.08 -0.73 -8.35
N ASN A 39 10.78 0.34 -8.70
CA ASN A 39 11.19 1.39 -7.79
C ASN A 39 10.04 2.26 -7.26
N GLU A 40 8.83 2.12 -7.79
CA GLU A 40 7.64 2.86 -7.30
C GLU A 40 6.72 1.99 -6.43
N PHE A 41 7.03 0.70 -6.24
CA PHE A 41 6.26 -0.22 -5.39
C PHE A 41 6.92 -0.39 -4.04
N HIS A 42 6.17 -0.03 -3.01
CA HIS A 42 6.67 0.02 -1.66
C HIS A 42 5.72 -0.64 -0.69
N HIS A 43 6.28 -1.18 0.39
CA HIS A 43 5.49 -1.77 1.45
C HIS A 43 4.77 -0.68 2.24
N ILE A 44 3.49 -0.90 2.55
CA ILE A 44 2.71 -0.04 3.44
C ILE A 44 3.23 -0.22 4.87
N TYR A 45 3.34 -1.46 5.33
CA TYR A 45 4.09 -1.81 6.52
C TYR A 45 5.55 -2.06 6.14
N PRO A 46 6.50 -1.20 6.56
CA PRO A 46 7.89 -1.36 6.15
C PRO A 46 8.46 -2.70 6.59
N LYS A 47 9.23 -3.34 5.70
CA LYS A 47 9.82 -4.66 5.98
C LYS A 47 10.67 -4.65 7.26
N ALA A 48 11.42 -3.58 7.51
CA ALA A 48 12.22 -3.41 8.70
C ALA A 48 11.38 -3.33 9.99
N TYR A 49 10.17 -2.78 9.92
CA TYR A 49 9.23 -2.77 11.04
C TYR A 49 8.65 -4.17 11.27
N VAL A 50 8.10 -4.81 10.21
CA VAL A 50 7.49 -6.14 10.30
C VAL A 50 8.48 -7.20 10.77
N SER A 51 9.76 -7.11 10.40
CA SER A 51 10.80 -8.06 10.84
C SER A 51 11.04 -8.11 12.35
N LYS A 52 10.54 -7.11 13.10
CA LYS A 52 10.65 -7.02 14.55
C LYS A 52 9.38 -7.49 15.27
N LEU A 53 8.34 -7.85 14.52
CA LEU A 53 7.07 -8.32 15.06
C LEU A 53 7.11 -9.84 15.22
N ASP A 54 6.52 -10.31 16.31
CA ASP A 54 6.31 -11.74 16.54
C ASP A 54 4.96 -12.19 15.96
N LYS A 55 4.82 -13.49 15.68
CA LYS A 55 3.55 -14.14 15.26
C LYS A 55 2.95 -13.56 13.98
N ILE A 56 3.78 -13.28 12.99
CA ILE A 56 3.33 -12.89 11.65
C ILE A 56 2.79 -14.12 10.88
N GLU A 57 1.57 -14.00 10.37
CA GLU A 57 0.89 -15.08 9.62
C GLU A 57 1.05 -14.94 8.10
N PHE A 58 1.31 -13.72 7.62
CA PHE A 58 1.42 -13.41 6.19
C PHE A 58 2.86 -13.07 5.79
N ASP A 59 3.26 -13.42 4.56
CA ASP A 59 4.54 -12.93 4.01
C ASP A 59 4.50 -11.40 3.94
N VAL A 60 5.54 -10.73 4.46
CA VAL A 60 5.72 -9.28 4.35
C VAL A 60 5.67 -8.78 2.90
N ASN A 61 5.99 -9.64 1.94
CA ASN A 61 5.96 -9.41 0.49
C ASN A 61 4.62 -9.81 -0.14
N CYS A 62 3.55 -10.00 0.63
CA CYS A 62 2.22 -10.23 0.09
C CYS A 62 1.72 -9.00 -0.68
N LEU A 63 0.87 -9.21 -1.70
CA LEU A 63 0.36 -8.13 -2.55
C LEU A 63 -0.43 -7.10 -1.73
N ALA A 64 -1.18 -7.56 -0.73
CA ALA A 64 -1.95 -6.70 0.17
C ALA A 64 -1.09 -5.76 1.02
N ASN A 65 0.24 -5.93 1.07
CA ASN A 65 1.15 -4.99 1.73
C ASN A 65 1.80 -3.99 0.75
N PHE A 66 1.46 -3.97 -0.54
CA PHE A 66 2.04 -3.00 -1.49
C PHE A 66 1.15 -1.79 -1.74
N CYS A 67 1.81 -0.65 -1.89
CA CYS A 67 1.24 0.59 -2.43
C CYS A 67 2.19 1.18 -3.46
N ILE A 68 1.70 2.19 -4.18
CA ILE A 68 2.55 2.99 -5.07
C ILE A 68 2.95 4.25 -4.31
N LEU A 69 4.26 4.50 -4.26
CA LEU A 69 4.86 5.64 -3.59
C LEU A 69 6.02 6.17 -4.42
N SER A 70 6.18 7.49 -4.40
CA SER A 70 7.44 8.06 -4.90
C SER A 70 8.60 7.64 -3.99
N ARG A 71 9.79 7.52 -4.55
CA ARG A 71 11.02 7.26 -3.77
C ARG A 71 11.22 8.27 -2.64
N ALA A 72 10.85 9.54 -2.85
CA ALA A 72 10.96 10.58 -1.83
C ALA A 72 9.99 10.34 -0.66
N ASP A 73 8.76 9.93 -0.94
CA ASP A 73 7.76 9.62 0.09
C ASP A 73 8.11 8.31 0.83
N ASN A 74 8.57 7.28 0.12
CA ASN A 74 9.07 6.05 0.74
C ASN A 74 10.23 6.32 1.71
N LYS A 75 11.12 7.27 1.38
CA LYS A 75 12.21 7.67 2.28
C LYS A 75 11.71 8.33 3.58
N LYS A 76 10.55 8.98 3.56
CA LYS A 76 9.95 9.56 4.78
C LYS A 76 9.41 8.46 5.71
N ILE A 77 8.75 7.45 5.13
CA ILE A 77 8.24 6.28 5.86
C ILE A 77 9.39 5.54 6.54
N ASP A 78 10.47 5.25 5.80
CA ASP A 78 11.66 4.56 6.31
C ASP A 78 11.30 3.27 7.09
N CYS A 79 11.69 3.16 8.36
CA CYS A 79 11.43 2.00 9.21
C CYS A 79 10.30 2.24 10.23
N LYS A 80 9.50 3.30 10.02
CA LYS A 80 8.42 3.69 10.95
C LYS A 80 7.23 2.75 10.85
N LYS A 81 6.54 2.55 11.96
CA LYS A 81 5.25 1.86 11.97
C LYS A 81 4.14 2.74 11.37
N PRO A 82 3.04 2.16 10.88
CA PRO A 82 2.01 2.94 10.20
C PRO A 82 1.35 4.04 11.00
N SER A 83 1.06 3.83 12.28
CA SER A 83 0.51 4.90 13.13
C SER A 83 1.43 6.13 13.19
N ASP A 84 2.76 5.94 13.21
CA ASP A 84 3.73 7.03 13.30
C ASP A 84 3.78 7.83 11.99
N TYR A 85 4.00 7.16 10.84
CA TYR A 85 4.09 7.88 9.57
C TYR A 85 2.74 8.47 9.14
N ARG A 86 1.61 7.85 9.53
CA ARG A 86 0.27 8.40 9.32
C ARG A 86 0.10 9.73 10.03
N LYS A 87 0.57 9.83 11.28
CA LYS A 87 0.50 11.05 12.07
C LYS A 87 1.46 12.13 11.56
N GLU A 88 2.65 11.73 11.11
CA GLU A 88 3.72 12.67 10.75
C GLU A 88 3.56 13.25 9.33
N TYR A 89 3.08 12.46 8.37
CA TYR A 89 3.17 12.83 6.95
C TYR A 89 1.85 12.86 6.19
N LEU A 90 0.82 12.16 6.65
CA LEU A 90 -0.49 12.24 6.00
C LEU A 90 -1.28 13.43 6.57
N PRO A 91 -2.01 14.17 5.72
CA PRO A 91 -2.88 15.23 6.19
C PRO A 91 -3.99 14.69 7.09
N ASP A 92 -4.58 15.54 7.94
CA ASP A 92 -5.69 15.12 8.81
C ASP A 92 -6.86 14.53 8.01
N ASN A 93 -7.19 15.14 6.88
CA ASN A 93 -8.20 14.65 5.94
C ASN A 93 -7.60 13.73 4.86
N ALA A 94 -6.98 12.62 5.27
CA ALA A 94 -6.39 11.62 4.36
C ALA A 94 -7.39 10.59 3.82
N THR A 95 -8.67 10.69 4.17
CA THR A 95 -9.73 9.72 3.82
C THR A 95 -9.75 9.38 2.33
N GLU A 96 -9.66 10.38 1.44
CA GLU A 96 -9.64 10.14 0.01
C GLU A 96 -8.39 9.38 -0.46
N ILE A 97 -7.23 9.64 0.15
CA ILE A 97 -5.96 8.98 -0.18
C ILE A 97 -6.06 7.51 0.22
N LEU A 98 -6.51 7.24 1.45
CA LEU A 98 -6.64 5.89 1.98
C LEU A 98 -7.69 5.07 1.21
N ASN A 99 -8.84 5.66 0.92
CA ASN A 99 -9.89 5.03 0.11
C ASN A 99 -9.41 4.70 -1.31
N SER A 100 -8.65 5.60 -1.95
CA SER A 100 -8.08 5.34 -3.28
C SER A 100 -7.06 4.20 -3.31
N ASN A 101 -6.57 3.78 -2.13
CA ASN A 101 -5.62 2.67 -1.97
C ASN A 101 -6.26 1.42 -1.33
N LEU A 102 -7.59 1.43 -1.10
CA LEU A 102 -8.34 0.40 -0.38
C LEU A 102 -7.74 0.10 1.00
N ILE A 103 -7.45 1.16 1.76
CA ILE A 103 -6.89 1.09 3.10
C ILE A 103 -7.92 1.55 4.11
N ASP A 104 -8.29 0.68 5.04
CA ASP A 104 -9.03 1.07 6.25
C ASP A 104 -8.05 1.72 7.23
N GLU A 105 -8.28 2.99 7.54
CA GLU A 105 -7.43 3.77 8.44
C GLU A 105 -7.34 3.16 9.83
N SER A 106 -8.45 2.62 10.35
CA SER A 106 -8.48 2.02 11.69
C SER A 106 -7.56 0.81 11.78
N LYS A 107 -7.50 0.02 10.69
CA LYS A 107 -6.62 -1.16 10.60
C LYS A 107 -5.17 -0.76 10.36
N LEU A 108 -4.94 0.32 9.63
CA LEU A 108 -3.61 0.88 9.40
C LEU A 108 -2.99 1.34 10.73
N ILE A 109 -3.68 2.17 11.50
CA ILE A 109 -3.12 2.78 12.72
C ILE A 109 -3.12 1.85 13.94
N ALA A 110 -3.79 0.70 13.86
CA ALA A 110 -3.75 -0.33 14.89
C ALA A 110 -2.37 -1.02 14.99
N ASP A 111 -1.48 -0.79 14.02
CA ASP A 111 -0.15 -1.39 13.94
C ASP A 111 -0.16 -2.94 13.97
N ASN A 112 -1.31 -3.56 13.69
CA ASN A 112 -1.49 -5.01 13.61
C ASN A 112 -1.34 -5.47 12.15
N PHE A 113 -0.18 -6.02 11.81
CA PHE A 113 0.11 -6.42 10.43
C PHE A 113 -0.83 -7.51 9.89
N ASN A 114 -1.16 -8.52 10.70
CA ASN A 114 -2.00 -9.63 10.24
C ASN A 114 -3.42 -9.13 9.92
N GLU A 115 -4.02 -8.38 10.85
CA GLU A 115 -5.36 -7.82 10.70
C GLU A 115 -5.44 -6.84 9.51
N PHE A 116 -4.39 -6.03 9.33
CA PHE A 116 -4.28 -5.13 8.18
C PHE A 116 -4.28 -5.90 6.86
N VAL A 117 -3.43 -6.94 6.74
CA VAL A 117 -3.32 -7.73 5.51
C VAL A 117 -4.64 -8.43 5.19
N GLU A 118 -5.28 -9.04 6.19
CA GLU A 118 -6.56 -9.73 6.00
C GLU A 118 -7.66 -8.77 5.54
N ASN A 119 -7.82 -7.63 6.22
CA ASN A 119 -8.81 -6.62 5.88
C ASN A 119 -8.59 -6.05 4.46
N ARG A 120 -7.35 -5.72 4.13
CA ARG A 120 -7.02 -5.15 2.82
C ARG A 120 -7.16 -6.17 1.70
N ALA A 121 -6.77 -7.43 1.93
CA ALA A 121 -6.98 -8.51 0.98
C ALA A 121 -8.47 -8.69 0.67
N LYS A 122 -9.34 -8.66 1.68
CA LYS A 122 -10.78 -8.71 1.49
C LYS A 122 -11.30 -7.54 0.66
N SER A 123 -10.88 -6.32 0.98
CA SER A 123 -11.28 -5.11 0.24
C SER A 123 -10.85 -5.15 -1.23
N LEU A 124 -9.66 -5.68 -1.50
CA LEU A 124 -9.16 -5.91 -2.84
C LEU A 124 -10.01 -6.92 -3.61
N VAL A 125 -10.33 -8.06 -3.00
CA VAL A 125 -11.19 -9.10 -3.61
C VAL A 125 -12.60 -8.56 -3.89
N ASP A 126 -13.20 -7.86 -2.93
CA ASP A 126 -14.52 -7.26 -3.06
C ASP A 126 -14.56 -6.21 -4.19
N TYR A 127 -13.47 -5.46 -4.38
CA TYR A 127 -13.36 -4.52 -5.49
C TYR A 127 -13.21 -5.26 -6.83
N ILE A 128 -12.35 -6.27 -6.92
CA ILE A 128 -12.17 -7.08 -8.13
C ILE A 128 -13.49 -7.72 -8.56
N ASN A 129 -14.23 -8.31 -7.63
CA ASN A 129 -15.51 -8.97 -7.91
C ASN A 129 -16.59 -8.02 -8.45
N LYS A 130 -16.45 -6.70 -8.32
CA LYS A 130 -17.35 -5.71 -8.92
C LYS A 130 -17.00 -5.37 -10.37
N LEU A 131 -15.81 -5.76 -10.82
CA LEU A 131 -15.31 -5.49 -12.18
C LEU A 131 -15.61 -6.65 -13.15
N VAL A 132 -16.07 -7.80 -12.63
CA VAL A 132 -16.42 -9.01 -13.38
C VAL A 132 -17.92 -9.22 -13.36
#